data_AF-G3WM81-F1
#
_entry.id   AF-G3WM81-F1
#
_cell.length_a   1.000
_cell.length_b   1.000
_cell.length_c   1.000
_cell.angle_alpha   90.00
_cell.angle_beta   90.00
_cell.angle_gamma   90.00
#
_symmetry.space_group_name_H-M   'P 1'
#
loop_
_entity.id
_entity.type
_entity.pdbx_description
1 polymer ?
#
loop_
_entity_poly.entity_id
_entity_poly.type
_entity_poly.pdbx_seq_one_letter_code
_entity_poly.pdbx_strand_id
1 'polypeptide(L)'
;MMVPEFTLGIWILLQLISPVANYANGKVMEACHTMVPGHGYPPQSDPVHKITLNQTTFLPGDTVTVTLSGPRFKGFLIEARNAEDLKSSSIGSFTLFDEEECQLLTCDHKEGSAVSHTSPSKKTQIEVYWNAPDTANHSIQFLATVVEKYKIYWVKILSPVLFPLNAHPFTMSQTTKVSSPTSSPITNLKKSFSALDCGEKKFCIRNPVNCDPENEYHCFFLSFERKNHSVLIEMSGPNEGYLSFALSHDQWMATLEAMAWRLTDGVIQCSFRRNISLPGSKRFDLDQKYYIFLANGATNNGQIYKHSEHPLITSEKHDVTDHPKNIGGSRSPLLLKFHGALMFVAWMTTGSIGVLVARFFKPVWSKAFFFGEAAWFQIHRFLMLCTSGLTTVGFVLPFIYRKGWSKEAGYHPYLGCVVMMLAVLQLLLAVFRPPSHDPRRPIFNWTHWGTGTATRILAVAAIFLGMDLPGLNLPSPVKTYAMIGFVAWHVGTEILLEIHAYRLTRKVEILEDDRIQILQSFTTAEAEGHAFKKVVLVIYFCGNVAFLFIFLTAIGQQ
;
A
#
# COMPACT_ATOMS: atom_id res chain seq x y z
N MET A 1 28.25 29.01 17.49
CA MET A 1 28.55 27.72 16.82
C MET A 1 27.24 26.98 16.63
N MET A 2 26.79 26.87 15.38
CA MET A 2 25.50 26.25 15.02
C MET A 2 25.78 24.82 14.56
N VAL A 3 25.05 23.87 15.14
CA VAL A 3 25.35 22.42 15.14
C VAL A 3 24.96 21.76 13.79
N PRO A 4 25.77 20.83 13.25
CA PRO A 4 25.59 20.16 11.95
C PRO A 4 24.32 19.32 11.76
N GLU A 5 23.45 19.21 12.76
CA GLU A 5 22.15 18.52 12.65
C GLU A 5 21.12 19.30 11.81
N PHE A 6 21.25 20.63 11.76
CA PHE A 6 20.36 21.51 11.00
C PHE A 6 20.45 21.31 9.48
N THR A 7 21.64 20.98 8.98
CA THR A 7 21.86 20.74 7.54
C THR A 7 21.29 19.40 7.09
N LEU A 8 21.26 18.38 7.95
CA LEU A 8 20.75 17.06 7.60
C LEU A 8 19.22 17.07 7.35
N GLY A 9 18.47 17.81 8.16
CA GLY A 9 17.01 17.92 8.03
C GLY A 9 16.54 18.65 6.77
N ILE A 10 17.29 19.68 6.34
CA ILE A 10 17.00 20.43 5.10
C ILE A 10 17.32 19.59 3.87
N TRP A 11 18.40 18.80 3.91
CA TRP A 11 18.77 17.88 2.83
C TRP A 11 17.75 16.73 2.65
N ILE A 12 17.19 16.20 3.74
CA ILE A 12 16.12 15.18 3.67
C ILE A 12 14.82 15.77 3.08
N LEU A 13 14.50 17.04 3.40
CA LEU A 13 13.31 17.73 2.89
C LEU A 13 13.40 18.02 1.38
N LEU A 14 14.60 18.36 0.88
CA LEU A 14 14.84 18.62 -0.55
C LEU A 14 14.85 17.34 -1.41
N GLN A 15 15.22 16.19 -0.83
CA GLN A 15 15.19 14.89 -1.52
C GLN A 15 13.76 14.35 -1.76
N LEU A 16 12.74 14.91 -1.09
CA LEU A 16 11.34 14.46 -1.20
C LEU A 16 10.52 15.21 -2.27
N ILE A 17 11.09 16.22 -2.93
CA ILE A 17 10.41 17.02 -3.95
C ILE A 17 11.16 16.88 -5.28
N SER A 18 11.01 15.73 -5.95
CA SER A 18 11.33 15.64 -7.38
C SER A 18 10.10 16.05 -8.19
N PRO A 19 10.18 17.07 -9.07
CA PRO A 19 9.11 17.39 -9.99
C PRO A 19 9.00 16.29 -11.06
N VAL A 20 7.89 15.54 -11.05
CA VAL A 20 7.58 14.55 -12.08
C VAL A 20 7.10 15.29 -13.34
N ALA A 21 7.99 15.50 -14.29
CA ALA A 21 7.65 16.03 -15.61
C ALA A 21 6.94 14.95 -16.43
N ASN A 22 5.65 15.11 -16.74
CA ASN A 22 4.89 14.21 -17.62
C ASN A 22 4.49 14.98 -18.89
N TYR A 23 5.11 14.69 -20.04
CA TYR A 23 4.79 15.34 -21.31
C TYR A 23 3.98 14.41 -22.24
N ALA A 24 2.93 14.95 -22.85
CA ALA A 24 2.08 14.27 -23.84
C ALA A 24 2.70 14.20 -25.25
N ASN A 25 4.02 14.37 -25.36
CA ASN A 25 4.77 14.52 -26.61
C ASN A 25 5.46 13.22 -27.05
N GLY A 26 5.15 12.09 -26.41
CA GLY A 26 5.66 10.76 -26.75
C GLY A 26 7.18 10.52 -26.66
N LYS A 27 7.95 11.43 -26.05
CA LYS A 27 9.39 11.23 -25.76
C LYS A 27 9.61 10.31 -24.56
N VAL A 28 9.31 9.02 -24.73
CA VAL A 28 9.21 8.02 -23.64
C VAL A 28 10.43 7.09 -23.54
N MET A 29 11.65 7.63 -23.66
CA MET A 29 12.90 6.82 -23.66
C MET A 29 13.08 5.98 -22.39
N GLU A 30 12.63 6.46 -21.22
CA GLU A 30 12.68 5.70 -19.96
C GLU A 30 11.80 4.44 -19.98
N ALA A 31 10.82 4.39 -20.88
CA ALA A 31 9.88 3.28 -20.99
C ALA A 31 10.38 2.14 -21.90
N CYS A 32 11.49 2.28 -22.63
CA CYS A 32 11.94 1.30 -23.62
C CYS A 32 12.00 -0.14 -23.06
N HIS A 33 12.73 -0.36 -21.96
CA HIS A 33 12.86 -1.71 -21.39
C HIS A 33 11.55 -2.28 -20.83
N THR A 34 10.86 -1.49 -20.01
CA THR A 34 9.66 -1.95 -19.30
C THR A 34 8.44 -2.02 -20.23
N MET A 35 8.44 -1.20 -21.27
CA MET A 35 7.32 -0.85 -22.14
C MET A 35 6.16 -0.20 -21.35
N VAL A 36 6.38 0.31 -20.13
CA VAL A 36 5.33 0.87 -19.26
C VAL A 36 5.36 2.40 -19.29
N PRO A 37 4.26 3.08 -19.68
CA PRO A 37 4.25 4.53 -19.93
C PRO A 37 4.25 5.44 -18.69
N GLY A 38 4.80 5.02 -17.54
CA GLY A 38 5.01 5.87 -16.36
C GLY A 38 3.74 6.46 -15.70
N HIS A 39 2.54 6.18 -16.21
CA HIS A 39 1.28 6.81 -15.75
C HIS A 39 0.85 6.40 -14.33
N GLY A 40 1.53 5.43 -13.71
CA GLY A 40 1.30 5.00 -12.34
C GLY A 40 -0.06 4.33 -12.10
N TYR A 41 -0.64 3.75 -13.14
CA TYR A 41 -1.75 2.78 -13.14
C TYR A 41 -1.23 1.46 -13.70
N PRO A 42 -1.80 0.28 -13.42
CA PRO A 42 -1.40 -0.97 -14.09
C PRO A 42 -1.94 -1.04 -15.53
N PRO A 43 -1.27 -1.79 -16.44
CA PRO A 43 -1.79 -2.05 -17.77
C PRO A 43 -3.06 -2.91 -17.72
N GLN A 44 -3.89 -2.80 -18.75
CA GLN A 44 -5.04 -3.68 -18.97
C GLN A 44 -4.57 -5.08 -19.39
N SER A 45 -5.33 -6.12 -18.99
CA SER A 45 -4.95 -7.53 -19.18
C SER A 45 -5.15 -8.04 -20.60
N ASP A 46 -6.26 -7.66 -21.25
CA ASP A 46 -6.66 -8.20 -22.56
C ASP A 46 -6.40 -7.18 -23.67
N PRO A 47 -5.44 -7.42 -24.58
CA PRO A 47 -5.11 -6.48 -25.64
C PRO A 47 -6.24 -6.38 -26.66
N VAL A 48 -6.74 -5.16 -26.87
CA VAL A 48 -7.77 -4.85 -27.88
C VAL A 48 -7.18 -4.33 -29.19
N HIS A 49 -5.88 -4.07 -29.21
CA HIS A 49 -5.09 -3.65 -30.38
C HIS A 49 -4.23 -4.82 -30.86
N LYS A 50 -3.90 -4.82 -32.15
CA LYS A 50 -3.08 -5.86 -32.78
C LYS A 50 -1.99 -5.27 -33.65
N ILE A 51 -0.88 -5.98 -33.73
CA ILE A 51 0.23 -5.70 -34.64
C ILE A 51 0.14 -6.69 -35.81
N THR A 52 0.17 -6.20 -37.03
CA THR A 52 0.21 -7.00 -38.26
C THR A 52 1.45 -6.65 -39.07
N LEU A 53 2.01 -7.66 -39.74
CA LEU A 53 3.18 -7.54 -40.59
C LEU A 53 2.78 -7.80 -42.04
N ASN A 54 3.41 -7.12 -43.00
CA ASN A 54 3.18 -7.40 -44.43
C ASN A 54 3.79 -8.72 -44.90
N GLN A 55 4.77 -9.25 -44.17
CA GLN A 55 5.47 -10.50 -44.48
C GLN A 55 5.75 -11.32 -43.20
N THR A 56 5.94 -12.63 -43.37
CA THR A 56 6.23 -13.59 -42.27
C THR A 56 7.70 -13.99 -42.23
N THR A 57 8.47 -13.61 -43.25
CA THR A 57 9.89 -13.89 -43.37
C THR A 57 10.67 -12.67 -43.80
N PHE A 58 11.98 -12.64 -43.56
CA PHE A 58 12.85 -11.53 -43.94
C PHE A 58 14.30 -11.98 -44.22
N LEU A 59 15.02 -11.19 -44.99
CA LEU A 59 16.47 -11.25 -45.20
C LEU A 59 17.15 -10.07 -44.48
N PRO A 60 18.44 -10.19 -44.11
CA PRO A 60 19.22 -9.05 -43.64
C PRO A 60 19.16 -7.88 -44.65
N GLY A 61 18.90 -6.67 -44.16
CA GLY A 61 18.70 -5.48 -45.00
C GLY A 61 17.25 -5.26 -45.49
N ASP A 62 16.33 -6.21 -45.29
CA ASP A 62 14.93 -6.03 -45.68
C ASP A 62 14.23 -4.94 -44.85
N THR A 63 13.26 -4.26 -45.48
CA THR A 63 12.33 -3.35 -44.81
C THR A 63 10.96 -4.01 -44.68
N VAL A 64 10.50 -4.22 -43.45
CA VAL A 64 9.21 -4.82 -43.10
C VAL A 64 8.23 -3.73 -42.72
N THR A 65 7.01 -3.80 -43.24
CA THR A 65 5.94 -2.88 -42.84
C THR A 65 5.24 -3.41 -41.60
N VAL A 66 5.21 -2.61 -40.54
CA VAL A 66 4.60 -2.93 -39.25
C VAL A 66 3.39 -2.03 -39.04
N THR A 67 2.21 -2.63 -38.93
CA THR A 67 0.96 -1.90 -38.74
C THR A 67 0.40 -2.19 -37.35
N LEU A 68 0.15 -1.15 -36.57
CA LEU A 68 -0.58 -1.24 -35.30
C LEU A 68 -2.00 -0.73 -35.52
N SER A 69 -3.02 -1.55 -35.25
CA SER A 69 -4.43 -1.22 -35.48
C SER A 69 -5.33 -1.63 -34.32
N GLY A 70 -6.44 -0.92 -34.12
CA GLY A 70 -7.46 -1.27 -33.13
C GLY A 70 -8.42 -0.12 -32.78
N PRO A 71 -9.10 -0.19 -31.62
CA PRO A 71 -9.90 0.91 -31.09
C PRO A 71 -9.09 2.21 -30.94
N ARG A 72 -9.75 3.37 -30.89
CA ARG A 72 -9.07 4.69 -30.86
C ARG A 72 -8.05 4.78 -29.72
N PHE A 73 -6.82 5.21 -30.00
CA PHE A 73 -5.75 5.42 -29.03
C PHE A 73 -5.05 6.79 -29.22
N LYS A 74 -4.33 7.26 -28.20
CA LYS A 74 -3.65 8.57 -28.18
C LYS A 74 -2.13 8.47 -28.24
N GLY A 75 -1.56 7.40 -27.67
CA GLY A 75 -0.12 7.19 -27.62
C GLY A 75 0.25 5.75 -27.86
N PHE A 76 1.46 5.53 -28.36
CA PHE A 76 2.01 4.21 -28.56
C PHE A 76 3.54 4.21 -28.39
N LEU A 77 4.12 3.02 -28.19
CA LEU A 77 5.55 2.73 -28.23
C LEU A 77 5.73 1.35 -28.87
N ILE A 78 6.60 1.22 -29.86
CA ILE A 78 6.89 -0.05 -30.56
C ILE A 78 8.39 -0.34 -30.54
N GLU A 79 8.73 -1.60 -30.26
CA GLU A 79 10.08 -2.15 -30.33
C GLU A 79 10.09 -3.51 -31.02
N ALA A 80 11.21 -3.87 -31.64
CA ALA A 80 11.47 -5.21 -32.17
C ALA A 80 12.51 -5.91 -31.30
N ARG A 81 12.25 -7.14 -30.86
CA ARG A 81 13.15 -7.92 -29.99
C ARG A 81 13.31 -9.35 -30.51
N ASN A 82 14.27 -10.08 -29.94
CA ASN A 82 14.42 -11.51 -30.21
C ASN A 82 13.17 -12.27 -29.73
N ALA A 83 12.57 -13.08 -30.60
CA ALA A 83 11.38 -13.88 -30.29
C ALA A 83 11.66 -14.96 -29.22
N GLU A 84 12.90 -15.43 -29.10
CA GLU A 84 13.32 -16.41 -28.08
C GLU A 84 13.61 -15.76 -26.72
N ASP A 85 13.96 -14.47 -26.72
CA ASP A 85 14.17 -13.68 -25.50
C ASP A 85 13.60 -12.26 -25.63
N LEU A 86 12.33 -12.08 -25.26
CA LEU A 86 11.64 -10.79 -25.28
C LEU A 86 12.19 -9.78 -24.24
N LYS A 87 13.16 -10.16 -23.39
CA LYS A 87 13.88 -9.22 -22.51
C LYS A 87 15.16 -8.68 -23.13
N SER A 88 15.55 -9.19 -24.30
CA SER A 88 16.70 -8.69 -25.06
C SER A 88 16.55 -7.22 -25.45
N SER A 89 17.68 -6.60 -25.77
CA SER A 89 17.74 -5.27 -26.37
C SER A 89 17.05 -5.22 -27.73
N SER A 90 16.68 -4.03 -28.17
CA SER A 90 16.03 -3.80 -29.45
C SER A 90 16.89 -4.18 -30.66
N ILE A 91 16.27 -4.85 -31.64
CA ILE A 91 16.92 -5.36 -32.86
C ILE A 91 16.41 -4.58 -34.08
N GLY A 92 17.31 -4.28 -35.02
CA GLY A 92 17.01 -3.43 -36.18
C GLY A 92 16.81 -1.95 -35.84
N SER A 93 16.24 -1.21 -36.79
CA SER A 93 15.89 0.21 -36.66
C SER A 93 14.58 0.51 -37.37
N PHE A 94 13.88 1.56 -36.98
CA PHE A 94 12.64 2.00 -37.60
C PHE A 94 12.87 3.18 -38.54
N THR A 95 12.11 3.23 -39.63
CA THR A 95 11.91 4.41 -40.48
C THR A 95 10.45 4.83 -40.41
N LEU A 96 10.20 6.14 -40.38
CA LEU A 96 8.85 6.68 -40.24
C LEU A 96 8.10 6.63 -41.57
N PHE A 97 6.83 6.20 -41.53
CA PHE A 97 5.90 6.37 -42.65
C PHE A 97 5.31 7.79 -42.68
N ASP A 98 5.01 8.31 -41.49
CA ASP A 98 4.41 9.63 -41.26
C ASP A 98 5.15 10.34 -40.12
N GLU A 99 5.92 11.38 -40.47
CA GLU A 99 6.71 12.19 -39.53
C GLU A 99 5.86 13.17 -38.71
N GLU A 100 4.61 13.43 -39.11
CA GLU A 100 3.72 14.31 -38.35
C GLU A 100 3.13 13.59 -37.14
N GLU A 101 2.87 12.29 -37.24
CA GLU A 101 2.20 11.49 -36.19
C GLU A 101 3.15 10.56 -35.41
N CYS A 102 4.31 10.23 -35.98
CA CYS A 102 5.30 9.32 -35.39
C CYS A 102 6.67 9.98 -35.23
N GLN A 103 7.44 9.56 -34.23
CA GLN A 103 8.82 9.96 -34.01
C GLN A 103 9.68 8.77 -33.59
N LEU A 104 10.95 8.80 -33.99
CA LEU A 104 11.94 7.82 -33.58
C LEU A 104 12.44 8.12 -32.16
N LEU A 105 12.70 7.06 -31.40
CA LEU A 105 13.32 7.13 -30.08
C LEU A 105 14.66 6.40 -30.10
N THR A 106 15.56 6.86 -29.24
CA THR A 106 16.86 6.23 -29.00
C THR A 106 16.80 5.47 -27.69
N CYS A 107 16.67 4.15 -27.77
CA CYS A 107 16.76 3.25 -26.63
C CYS A 107 18.13 2.56 -26.66
N ASP A 108 18.74 2.30 -25.51
CA ASP A 108 20.05 1.60 -25.42
C ASP A 108 21.14 2.21 -26.29
N HIS A 109 21.16 3.55 -26.40
CA HIS A 109 22.09 4.31 -27.25
C HIS A 109 22.03 3.96 -28.75
N LYS A 110 20.95 3.32 -29.20
CA LYS A 110 20.74 2.95 -30.60
C LYS A 110 19.66 3.84 -31.21
N GLU A 111 20.06 4.66 -32.18
CA GLU A 111 19.12 5.57 -32.84
C GLU A 111 18.08 4.78 -33.66
N GLY A 112 16.83 5.25 -33.62
CA GLY A 112 15.72 4.62 -34.32
C GLY A 112 15.36 3.22 -33.81
N SER A 113 15.79 2.84 -32.61
CA SER A 113 15.53 1.51 -32.06
C SER A 113 14.08 1.27 -31.63
N ALA A 114 13.34 2.35 -31.43
CA ALA A 114 11.92 2.33 -31.09
C ALA A 114 11.19 3.49 -31.76
N VAL A 115 9.87 3.41 -31.83
CA VAL A 115 9.01 4.45 -32.41
C VAL A 115 7.82 4.75 -31.51
N SER A 116 7.45 6.03 -31.43
CA SER A 116 6.38 6.55 -30.58
C SER A 116 5.61 7.67 -31.30
N HIS A 117 4.55 8.17 -30.69
CA HIS A 117 3.71 9.26 -31.17
C HIS A 117 4.36 10.64 -30.98
N THR A 118 4.10 11.61 -31.85
CA THR A 118 4.49 13.03 -31.66
C THR A 118 3.47 13.82 -30.83
N SER A 119 2.19 13.44 -30.94
CA SER A 119 1.05 14.16 -30.36
C SER A 119 -0.01 13.21 -29.80
N PRO A 120 -0.84 13.67 -28.85
CA PRO A 120 -1.93 12.88 -28.27
C PRO A 120 -3.19 12.88 -29.17
N SER A 121 -3.07 13.22 -30.46
CA SER A 121 -4.16 13.13 -31.43
C SER A 121 -4.70 11.70 -31.46
N LYS A 122 -6.02 11.55 -31.58
CA LYS A 122 -6.66 10.22 -31.57
C LYS A 122 -6.42 9.52 -32.90
N LYS A 123 -5.88 8.31 -32.84
CA LYS A 123 -5.52 7.45 -33.96
C LYS A 123 -6.26 6.12 -33.86
N THR A 124 -6.52 5.45 -34.98
CA THR A 124 -7.04 4.07 -35.02
C THR A 124 -6.04 3.09 -35.60
N GLN A 125 -5.06 3.60 -36.33
CA GLN A 125 -4.03 2.84 -37.01
C GLN A 125 -2.78 3.71 -37.13
N ILE A 126 -1.61 3.09 -37.02
CA ILE A 126 -0.32 3.66 -37.43
C ILE A 126 0.44 2.61 -38.22
N GLU A 127 1.33 3.09 -39.07
CA GLU A 127 2.19 2.27 -39.92
C GLU A 127 3.62 2.79 -39.81
N VAL A 128 4.57 1.88 -39.67
CA VAL A 128 6.00 2.19 -39.56
C VAL A 128 6.79 1.13 -40.31
N TYR A 129 7.96 1.51 -40.79
CA TYR A 129 8.88 0.60 -41.44
C TYR A 129 9.93 0.13 -40.45
N TRP A 130 10.23 -1.16 -40.43
CA TRP A 130 11.32 -1.74 -39.65
C TRP A 130 12.38 -2.29 -40.59
N ASN A 131 13.62 -1.86 -40.40
CA ASN A 131 14.78 -2.27 -41.19
C ASN A 131 15.53 -3.38 -40.44
N ALA A 132 15.66 -4.53 -41.10
CA ALA A 132 16.41 -5.67 -40.61
C ALA A 132 17.91 -5.35 -40.63
N PRO A 133 18.65 -5.59 -39.52
CA PRO A 133 20.08 -5.35 -39.50
C PRO A 133 20.82 -6.39 -40.37
N ASP A 134 21.99 -6.01 -40.90
CA ASP A 134 22.80 -6.83 -41.82
C ASP A 134 23.27 -8.18 -41.24
N THR A 135 23.15 -8.35 -39.92
CA THR A 135 23.62 -9.53 -39.16
C THR A 135 22.47 -10.35 -38.55
N ALA A 136 21.21 -10.06 -38.90
CA ALA A 136 20.05 -10.72 -38.30
C ALA A 136 19.96 -12.21 -38.66
N ASN A 137 20.18 -13.09 -37.69
CA ASN A 137 19.97 -14.54 -37.78
C ASN A 137 18.92 -15.07 -36.79
N HIS A 138 18.29 -14.19 -36.02
CA HIS A 138 17.30 -14.53 -35.01
C HIS A 138 15.88 -14.27 -35.49
N SER A 139 14.93 -15.05 -34.99
CA SER A 139 13.50 -14.77 -35.17
C SER A 139 13.13 -13.49 -34.41
N ILE A 140 12.34 -12.63 -35.04
CA ILE A 140 11.99 -11.31 -34.51
C ILE A 140 10.53 -11.29 -34.08
N GLN A 141 10.25 -10.63 -32.97
CA GLN A 141 8.89 -10.36 -32.53
C GLN A 141 8.77 -8.90 -32.10
N PHE A 142 7.71 -8.24 -32.56
CA PHE A 142 7.42 -6.84 -32.23
C PHE A 142 6.55 -6.77 -30.97
N LEU A 143 6.87 -5.81 -30.12
CA LEU A 143 6.12 -5.48 -28.92
C LEU A 143 5.56 -4.07 -29.06
N ALA A 144 4.29 -3.88 -28.70
CA ALA A 144 3.68 -2.55 -28.63
C ALA A 144 3.09 -2.25 -27.25
N THR A 145 3.16 -0.98 -26.89
CA THR A 145 2.39 -0.37 -25.81
C THR A 145 1.44 0.63 -26.43
N VAL A 146 0.18 0.63 -25.98
CA VAL A 146 -0.87 1.50 -26.53
C VAL A 146 -1.61 2.18 -25.39
N VAL A 147 -1.73 3.50 -25.47
CA VAL A 147 -2.40 4.34 -24.47
C VAL A 147 -3.67 4.91 -25.09
N GLU A 148 -4.84 4.49 -24.61
CA GLU A 148 -6.13 5.08 -24.99
C GLU A 148 -6.43 6.34 -24.17
N LYS A 149 -6.26 6.22 -22.84
CA LYS A 149 -6.41 7.32 -21.88
C LYS A 149 -5.26 7.22 -20.88
N TYR A 150 -4.99 8.30 -20.15
CA TYR A 150 -3.94 8.33 -19.12
C TYR A 150 -3.99 7.13 -18.15
N LYS A 151 -5.17 6.62 -17.84
CA LYS A 151 -5.38 5.45 -16.96
C LYS A 151 -5.60 4.12 -17.69
N ILE A 152 -5.81 4.14 -19.01
CA ILE A 152 -6.22 2.97 -19.81
C ILE A 152 -5.18 2.76 -20.89
N TYR A 153 -4.35 1.74 -20.70
CA TYR A 153 -3.28 1.40 -21.62
C TYR A 153 -2.95 -0.09 -21.54
N TRP A 154 -2.34 -0.62 -22.61
CA TRP A 154 -1.88 -2.00 -22.74
C TRP A 154 -0.39 -2.00 -23.01
N VAL A 155 0.33 -3.00 -22.53
CA VAL A 155 1.79 -3.11 -22.71
C VAL A 155 2.15 -4.48 -23.27
N LYS A 156 3.26 -4.54 -24.00
CA LYS A 156 3.84 -5.79 -24.53
C LYS A 156 2.83 -6.60 -25.36
N ILE A 157 2.01 -5.91 -26.15
CA ILE A 157 1.18 -6.53 -27.18
C ILE A 157 2.12 -7.16 -28.21
N LEU A 158 1.96 -8.45 -28.48
CA LEU A 158 2.86 -9.22 -29.34
C LEU A 158 2.36 -9.26 -30.79
N SER A 159 3.27 -9.14 -31.74
CA SER A 159 3.02 -9.47 -33.15
C SER A 159 3.16 -10.97 -33.42
N PRO A 160 2.73 -11.45 -34.60
CA PRO A 160 3.25 -12.69 -35.18
C PRO A 160 4.78 -12.68 -35.24
N VAL A 161 5.39 -13.87 -35.19
CA VAL A 161 6.85 -14.03 -35.28
C VAL A 161 7.29 -13.90 -36.73
N LEU A 162 8.36 -13.13 -36.95
CA LEU A 162 8.99 -12.90 -38.25
C LEU A 162 10.28 -13.74 -38.34
N PHE A 163 10.38 -14.62 -39.34
CA PHE A 163 11.44 -15.62 -39.45
C PHE A 163 12.53 -15.26 -40.48
N PRO A 164 13.83 -15.46 -40.21
CA PRO A 164 14.88 -15.21 -41.19
C PRO A 164 14.90 -16.29 -42.30
N LEU A 165 15.11 -15.90 -43.56
CA LEU A 165 15.19 -16.83 -44.69
C LEU A 165 16.63 -17.39 -44.88
N ASN A 166 16.97 -18.44 -44.10
CA ASN A 166 18.01 -19.48 -44.26
C ASN A 166 19.52 -19.25 -44.03
N ALA A 167 20.11 -20.12 -43.16
CA ALA A 167 21.21 -21.02 -43.52
C ALA A 167 21.15 -22.35 -42.69
N HIS A 168 20.96 -23.47 -43.41
CA HIS A 168 21.02 -24.91 -43.04
C HIS A 168 19.73 -25.65 -42.58
N PRO A 169 19.46 -26.83 -43.17
CA PRO A 169 18.22 -27.59 -42.98
C PRO A 169 18.24 -28.30 -41.63
N PHE A 170 17.46 -27.80 -40.68
CA PHE A 170 17.07 -28.61 -39.53
C PHE A 170 16.11 -29.70 -40.02
N THR A 171 16.59 -30.93 -39.92
CA THR A 171 15.84 -32.17 -40.00
C THR A 171 14.46 -31.99 -39.41
N MET A 172 13.40 -32.17 -40.21
CA MET A 172 12.05 -32.39 -39.73
C MET A 172 12.07 -33.59 -38.79
N SER A 173 12.31 -33.35 -37.50
CA SER A 173 11.83 -34.26 -36.47
C SER A 173 10.32 -34.17 -36.54
N GLN A 174 9.72 -35.29 -36.92
CA GLN A 174 8.30 -35.50 -37.04
C GLN A 174 7.52 -34.66 -36.04
N THR A 175 6.53 -33.95 -36.57
CA THR A 175 5.41 -33.44 -35.80
C THR A 175 4.78 -34.61 -35.05
N THR A 176 5.26 -34.92 -33.85
CA THR A 176 4.39 -35.45 -32.81
C THR A 176 3.30 -34.42 -32.69
N LYS A 177 2.09 -34.78 -33.17
CA LYS A 177 0.86 -34.12 -32.77
C LYS A 177 0.95 -33.97 -31.26
N VAL A 178 1.25 -32.76 -30.79
CA VAL A 178 1.00 -32.39 -29.41
C VAL A 178 -0.52 -32.41 -29.32
N SER A 179 -1.03 -33.55 -28.90
CA SER A 179 -2.35 -33.65 -28.31
C SER A 179 -2.44 -32.54 -27.27
N SER A 180 -3.46 -31.70 -27.42
CA SER A 180 -3.97 -30.83 -26.37
C SER A 180 -3.82 -31.51 -25.01
N PRO A 181 -3.33 -30.83 -23.96
CA PRO A 181 -3.26 -31.45 -22.64
C PRO A 181 -4.68 -31.90 -22.29
N THR A 182 -4.87 -33.22 -22.24
CA THR A 182 -6.08 -33.81 -21.70
C THR A 182 -6.15 -33.35 -20.26
N SER A 183 -7.12 -32.50 -19.94
CA SER A 183 -7.41 -32.16 -18.56
C SER A 183 -7.71 -33.46 -17.82
N SER A 184 -6.93 -33.73 -16.77
CA SER A 184 -7.27 -34.71 -15.75
C SER A 184 -8.74 -34.53 -15.38
N PRO A 185 -9.57 -35.59 -15.27
CA PRO A 185 -10.97 -35.44 -14.87
C PRO A 185 -11.03 -34.76 -13.50
N ILE A 186 -11.69 -33.61 -13.46
CA ILE A 186 -11.93 -32.87 -12.21
C ILE A 186 -12.93 -33.66 -11.39
N THR A 187 -12.52 -34.12 -10.21
CA THR A 187 -13.38 -34.93 -9.33
C THR A 187 -14.01 -34.10 -8.21
N ASN A 188 -15.23 -34.47 -7.79
CA ASN A 188 -15.86 -33.88 -6.60
C ASN A 188 -15.26 -34.47 -5.31
N LEU A 189 -14.84 -33.62 -4.38
CA LEU A 189 -14.38 -34.03 -3.04
C LEU A 189 -15.56 -34.58 -2.22
N LYS A 190 -15.46 -35.84 -1.79
CA LYS A 190 -16.50 -36.53 -0.99
C LYS A 190 -16.35 -36.35 0.52
N LYS A 191 -15.17 -35.93 0.99
CA LYS A 191 -14.86 -35.72 2.41
C LYS A 191 -14.37 -34.29 2.62
N SER A 192 -14.67 -33.73 3.80
CA SER A 192 -14.10 -32.46 4.23
C SER A 192 -12.62 -32.63 4.54
N PHE A 193 -11.85 -31.55 4.44
CA PHE A 193 -10.49 -31.52 4.98
C PHE A 193 -10.53 -31.42 6.51
N SER A 194 -9.48 -31.89 7.16
CA SER A 194 -9.29 -31.84 8.61
C SER A 194 -7.87 -31.40 8.95
N ALA A 195 -7.70 -30.75 10.11
CA ALA A 195 -6.39 -30.33 10.61
C ALA A 195 -5.61 -31.41 11.37
N LEU A 196 -6.12 -32.65 11.47
CA LEU A 196 -5.60 -33.69 12.35
C LEU A 196 -4.15 -34.13 12.06
N ASP A 197 -3.71 -34.08 10.79
CA ASP A 197 -2.35 -34.43 10.37
C ASP A 197 -1.38 -33.22 10.31
N CYS A 198 -1.81 -32.03 10.73
CA CYS A 198 -1.02 -30.79 10.66
C CYS A 198 0.11 -30.77 11.70
N GLY A 199 1.34 -30.56 11.24
CA GLY A 199 2.55 -30.60 12.08
C GLY A 199 3.15 -31.99 12.25
N GLU A 200 2.43 -33.04 11.85
CA GLU A 200 2.90 -34.44 11.89
C GLU A 200 3.27 -34.94 10.49
N LYS A 201 2.33 -34.84 9.54
CA LYS A 201 2.54 -35.25 8.12
C LYS A 201 2.36 -34.10 7.15
N LYS A 202 1.52 -33.12 7.51
CA LYS A 202 1.18 -31.98 6.67
C LYS A 202 1.80 -30.71 7.22
N PHE A 203 2.43 -29.92 6.36
CA PHE A 203 2.71 -28.53 6.66
C PHE A 203 1.42 -27.74 6.47
N CYS A 204 0.93 -27.05 7.50
CA CYS A 204 -0.35 -26.36 7.48
C CYS A 204 -0.22 -24.88 7.84
N ILE A 205 -1.01 -24.06 7.16
CA ILE A 205 -1.22 -22.64 7.44
C ILE A 205 -2.68 -22.47 7.78
N ARG A 206 -2.96 -21.94 8.98
CA ARG A 206 -4.33 -21.84 9.51
C ARG A 206 -4.61 -20.46 10.07
N ASN A 207 -5.79 -19.93 9.77
CA ASN A 207 -6.29 -18.68 10.34
C ASN A 207 -7.80 -18.79 10.63
N PRO A 208 -8.25 -18.66 11.89
CA PRO A 208 -7.46 -18.45 13.12
C PRO A 208 -6.45 -19.58 13.40
N VAL A 209 -5.43 -19.29 14.23
CA VAL A 209 -4.48 -20.33 14.64
C VAL A 209 -5.24 -21.41 15.40
N ASN A 210 -4.98 -22.68 15.08
CA ASN A 210 -5.68 -23.84 15.65
C ASN A 210 -7.09 -24.13 15.17
N CYS A 211 -7.60 -23.41 14.16
CA CYS A 211 -8.89 -23.76 13.55
C CYS A 211 -8.87 -25.13 12.86
N ASP A 212 -10.04 -25.77 12.76
CA ASP A 212 -10.24 -27.00 11.99
C ASP A 212 -11.23 -26.77 10.82
N PRO A 213 -10.80 -26.93 9.55
CA PRO A 213 -11.68 -26.75 8.40
C PRO A 213 -12.83 -27.77 8.31
N GLU A 214 -12.83 -28.83 9.12
CA GLU A 214 -13.92 -29.81 9.14
C GLU A 214 -15.19 -29.24 9.78
N ASN A 215 -15.03 -28.49 10.86
CA ASN A 215 -16.13 -28.06 11.73
C ASN A 215 -16.24 -26.54 11.86
N GLU A 216 -15.20 -25.78 11.51
CA GLU A 216 -15.16 -24.33 11.67
C GLU A 216 -15.25 -23.60 10.32
N TYR A 217 -16.42 -23.03 10.05
CA TYR A 217 -16.71 -22.25 8.84
C TYR A 217 -15.69 -21.15 8.52
N HIS A 218 -15.18 -20.45 9.54
CA HIS A 218 -14.23 -19.35 9.36
C HIS A 218 -12.77 -19.80 9.18
N CYS A 219 -12.49 -21.11 9.18
CA CYS A 219 -11.14 -21.62 9.10
C CYS A 219 -10.57 -21.46 7.69
N PHE A 220 -9.64 -20.53 7.54
CA PHE A 220 -8.84 -20.38 6.34
C PHE A 220 -7.65 -21.34 6.44
N PHE A 221 -7.61 -22.32 5.54
CA PHE A 221 -6.72 -23.48 5.63
C PHE A 221 -5.95 -23.67 4.33
N LEU A 222 -4.66 -23.95 4.45
CA LEU A 222 -3.80 -24.43 3.37
C LEU A 222 -2.87 -25.48 3.93
N SER A 223 -2.76 -26.63 3.27
CA SER A 223 -1.83 -27.68 3.65
C SER A 223 -0.99 -28.17 2.49
N PHE A 224 0.20 -28.65 2.82
CA PHE A 224 1.15 -29.27 1.91
C PHE A 224 1.57 -30.61 2.51
N GLU A 225 1.36 -31.69 1.75
CA GLU A 225 1.79 -33.03 2.11
C GLU A 225 2.79 -33.54 1.07
N ARG A 226 4.04 -33.81 1.50
CA ARG A 226 5.07 -34.33 0.61
C ARG A 226 4.77 -35.79 0.24
N LYS A 227 4.62 -36.05 -1.05
CA LYS A 227 4.47 -37.36 -1.67
C LYS A 227 5.65 -37.63 -2.59
N ASN A 228 6.73 -38.18 -2.04
CA ASN A 228 7.96 -38.52 -2.77
C ASN A 228 8.52 -37.32 -3.59
N HIS A 229 8.27 -37.28 -4.91
CA HIS A 229 8.68 -36.22 -5.86
C HIS A 229 7.63 -35.12 -6.10
N SER A 230 6.53 -35.14 -5.35
CA SER A 230 5.39 -34.26 -5.53
C SER A 230 4.82 -33.80 -4.20
N VAL A 231 3.98 -32.79 -4.22
CA VAL A 231 3.28 -32.26 -3.06
C VAL A 231 1.79 -32.29 -3.35
N LEU A 232 1.02 -32.87 -2.43
CA LEU A 232 -0.43 -32.74 -2.40
C LEU A 232 -0.76 -31.44 -1.66
N ILE A 233 -1.51 -30.57 -2.31
CA ILE A 233 -1.96 -29.31 -1.74
C ILE A 233 -3.46 -29.38 -1.49
N GLU A 234 -3.90 -28.94 -0.32
CA GLU A 234 -5.31 -28.80 0.06
C GLU A 234 -5.55 -27.38 0.55
N MET A 235 -6.66 -26.77 0.16
CA MET A 235 -7.02 -25.42 0.63
C MET A 235 -8.51 -25.30 0.88
N SER A 236 -8.87 -24.59 1.95
CA SER A 236 -10.26 -24.34 2.35
C SER A 236 -10.42 -22.89 2.82
N GLY A 237 -11.59 -22.31 2.57
CA GLY A 237 -11.89 -20.98 3.12
C GLY A 237 -13.31 -20.51 2.87
N PRO A 238 -13.82 -19.59 3.73
CA PRO A 238 -15.14 -18.99 3.54
C PRO A 238 -15.09 -18.00 2.37
N ASN A 239 -15.61 -18.43 1.21
CA ASN A 239 -15.77 -17.59 0.05
C ASN A 239 -16.66 -18.26 -1.00
N GLU A 240 -17.38 -17.46 -1.78
CA GLU A 240 -18.16 -17.94 -2.94
C GLU A 240 -17.48 -17.60 -4.27
N GLY A 241 -16.41 -16.79 -4.24
CA GLY A 241 -15.63 -16.43 -5.42
C GLY A 241 -14.47 -17.39 -5.69
N TYR A 242 -13.26 -16.95 -5.31
CA TYR A 242 -12.04 -17.75 -5.50
C TYR A 242 -11.24 -17.91 -4.22
N LEU A 243 -10.52 -19.02 -4.15
CA LEU A 243 -9.44 -19.23 -3.21
C LEU A 243 -8.15 -19.38 -4.00
N SER A 244 -7.11 -18.68 -3.58
CA SER A 244 -5.81 -18.73 -4.26
C SER A 244 -4.66 -18.68 -3.27
N PHE A 245 -3.60 -19.40 -3.61
CA PHE A 245 -2.26 -19.11 -3.11
C PHE A 245 -1.34 -18.97 -4.32
N ALA A 246 -0.32 -18.11 -4.21
CA ALA A 246 0.52 -17.78 -5.34
C ALA A 246 1.97 -18.21 -5.11
N LEU A 247 2.53 -18.89 -6.12
CA LEU A 247 3.97 -19.09 -6.35
C LEU A 247 4.18 -19.07 -7.88
N SER A 248 4.39 -17.91 -8.52
CA SER A 248 4.75 -17.87 -9.96
C SER A 248 5.50 -16.60 -10.43
N HIS A 249 6.37 -16.75 -11.43
CA HIS A 249 6.94 -15.66 -12.23
C HIS A 249 6.29 -15.53 -13.64
N ASP A 250 5.27 -16.34 -13.97
CA ASP A 250 4.51 -16.28 -15.23
C ASP A 250 2.99 -16.46 -15.03
N GLN A 251 2.22 -16.22 -16.10
CA GLN A 251 0.74 -16.25 -16.12
C GLN A 251 0.14 -17.61 -16.50
N TRP A 252 0.94 -18.65 -16.70
CA TRP A 252 0.42 -19.95 -17.14
C TRP A 252 0.11 -20.84 -15.93
N MET A 253 -0.69 -21.90 -16.10
CA MET A 253 -0.78 -22.98 -15.10
C MET A 253 0.17 -24.12 -15.50
N ALA A 254 0.92 -24.67 -14.54
CA ALA A 254 1.69 -25.90 -14.73
C ALA A 254 0.72 -27.05 -14.92
N THR A 255 1.23 -28.20 -15.37
CA THR A 255 0.50 -29.46 -15.31
C THR A 255 0.14 -29.76 -13.84
N LEU A 256 -1.11 -29.50 -13.48
CA LEU A 256 -1.70 -29.88 -12.19
C LEU A 256 -2.34 -31.26 -12.35
N GLU A 257 -2.06 -32.14 -11.40
CA GLU A 257 -2.62 -33.49 -11.37
C GLU A 257 -3.63 -33.62 -10.23
N ALA A 258 -4.51 -34.63 -10.32
CA ALA A 258 -5.43 -35.00 -9.25
C ALA A 258 -6.25 -33.83 -8.68
N MET A 259 -6.80 -32.99 -9.57
CA MET A 259 -7.62 -31.84 -9.17
C MET A 259 -8.98 -32.29 -8.64
N ALA A 260 -9.32 -31.83 -7.45
CA ALA A 260 -10.62 -32.06 -6.84
C ALA A 260 -11.11 -30.81 -6.11
N TRP A 261 -12.43 -30.60 -6.09
CA TRP A 261 -13.01 -29.44 -5.42
C TRP A 261 -14.37 -29.78 -4.79
N ARG A 262 -14.82 -28.91 -3.89
CA ARG A 262 -16.14 -28.93 -3.26
C ARG A 262 -16.53 -27.51 -2.86
N LEU A 263 -17.80 -27.14 -3.06
CA LEU A 263 -18.41 -25.92 -2.54
C LEU A 263 -19.64 -26.33 -1.74
N THR A 264 -19.63 -26.10 -0.44
CA THR A 264 -20.76 -26.41 0.45
C THR A 264 -20.79 -25.37 1.56
N ASP A 265 -21.98 -24.88 1.90
CA ASP A 265 -22.20 -23.90 2.98
C ASP A 265 -21.31 -22.64 2.89
N GLY A 266 -21.06 -22.15 1.67
CA GLY A 266 -20.23 -20.96 1.42
C GLY A 266 -18.71 -21.17 1.64
N VAL A 267 -18.26 -22.42 1.73
CA VAL A 267 -16.84 -22.79 1.88
C VAL A 267 -16.35 -23.49 0.62
N ILE A 268 -15.30 -22.93 -0.01
CA ILE A 268 -14.60 -23.56 -1.13
C ILE A 268 -13.50 -24.45 -0.56
N GLN A 269 -13.48 -25.71 -0.99
CA GLN A 269 -12.43 -26.68 -0.74
C GLN A 269 -11.83 -27.12 -2.07
N CYS A 270 -10.51 -27.02 -2.22
CA CYS A 270 -9.79 -27.44 -3.41
C CYS A 270 -8.58 -28.29 -3.04
N SER A 271 -8.30 -29.33 -3.83
CA SER A 271 -7.10 -30.14 -3.73
C SER A 271 -6.49 -30.37 -5.11
N PHE A 272 -5.17 -30.37 -5.18
CA PHE A 272 -4.42 -30.72 -6.38
C PHE A 272 -3.00 -31.15 -6.05
N ARG A 273 -2.36 -31.83 -6.99
CA ARG A 273 -1.00 -32.34 -6.87
C ARG A 273 -0.07 -31.63 -7.85
N ARG A 274 1.14 -31.31 -7.37
CA ARG A 274 2.21 -30.67 -8.17
C ARG A 274 3.56 -31.32 -7.87
N ASN A 275 4.39 -31.53 -8.89
CA ASN A 275 5.79 -31.95 -8.68
C ASN A 275 6.60 -30.86 -7.96
N ILE A 276 7.58 -31.29 -7.15
CA ILE A 276 8.40 -30.38 -6.32
C ILE A 276 9.17 -29.40 -7.19
N SER A 277 9.86 -29.92 -8.21
CA SER A 277 10.55 -29.12 -9.22
C SER A 277 9.96 -29.34 -10.60
N LEU A 278 9.98 -28.30 -11.43
CA LEU A 278 9.51 -28.31 -12.81
C LEU A 278 10.67 -27.89 -13.74
N PRO A 279 11.51 -28.84 -14.21
CA PRO A 279 12.67 -28.54 -15.04
C PRO A 279 12.25 -27.80 -16.31
N GLY A 280 12.95 -26.70 -16.63
CA GLY A 280 12.65 -25.86 -17.81
C GLY A 280 11.49 -24.88 -17.62
N SER A 281 10.84 -24.85 -16.46
CA SER A 281 9.79 -23.86 -16.13
C SER A 281 10.37 -22.68 -15.35
N LYS A 282 9.88 -21.45 -15.59
CA LYS A 282 10.22 -20.26 -14.79
C LYS A 282 9.48 -20.20 -13.44
N ARG A 283 8.91 -21.32 -12.98
CA ARG A 283 8.11 -21.41 -11.74
C ARG A 283 9.01 -21.60 -10.53
N PHE A 284 8.48 -21.21 -9.37
CA PHE A 284 9.15 -21.47 -8.09
C PHE A 284 9.07 -22.95 -7.74
N ASP A 285 10.20 -23.58 -7.48
CA ASP A 285 10.28 -24.92 -6.90
C ASP A 285 9.67 -24.93 -5.48
N LEU A 286 9.16 -26.07 -5.02
CA LEU A 286 8.53 -26.16 -3.69
C LEU A 286 9.54 -26.45 -2.56
N ASP A 287 10.78 -26.80 -2.89
CA ASP A 287 11.87 -27.13 -1.96
C ASP A 287 12.74 -25.93 -1.58
N GLN A 288 12.20 -24.72 -1.74
CA GLN A 288 12.86 -23.46 -1.42
C GLN A 288 12.05 -22.68 -0.39
N LYS A 289 12.71 -21.73 0.29
CA LYS A 289 12.08 -20.94 1.34
C LYS A 289 11.36 -19.69 0.79
N TYR A 290 10.04 -19.62 0.96
CA TYR A 290 9.21 -18.48 0.53
C TYR A 290 8.31 -17.95 1.63
N TYR A 291 7.94 -16.67 1.51
CA TYR A 291 6.75 -16.16 2.18
C TYR A 291 5.52 -16.73 1.46
N ILE A 292 4.55 -17.22 2.22
CA ILE A 292 3.37 -17.86 1.66
C ILE A 292 2.20 -16.88 1.79
N PHE A 293 1.54 -16.60 0.67
CA PHE A 293 0.44 -15.66 0.56
C PHE A 293 -0.84 -16.43 0.23
N LEU A 294 -1.88 -16.22 1.02
CA LEU A 294 -3.21 -16.78 0.77
C LEU A 294 -4.21 -15.65 0.61
N ALA A 295 -4.97 -15.68 -0.48
CA ALA A 295 -5.95 -14.65 -0.81
C ALA A 295 -7.28 -15.26 -1.24
N ASN A 296 -8.36 -14.60 -0.85
CA ASN A 296 -9.72 -14.88 -1.25
C ASN A 296 -10.40 -13.60 -1.76
N GLY A 297 -11.28 -13.71 -2.75
CA GLY A 297 -12.05 -12.57 -3.25
C GLY A 297 -13.22 -13.00 -4.13
N ALA A 298 -14.02 -12.03 -4.57
CA ALA A 298 -15.21 -12.30 -5.38
C ALA A 298 -14.85 -12.71 -6.82
N THR A 299 -15.74 -13.50 -7.42
CA THR A 299 -15.74 -13.77 -8.87
C THR A 299 -17.08 -13.36 -9.46
N ASN A 300 -17.08 -12.83 -10.68
CA ASN A 300 -18.31 -12.57 -11.45
C ASN A 300 -18.14 -13.17 -12.84
N ASN A 301 -19.06 -14.02 -13.28
CA ASN A 301 -19.01 -14.71 -14.59
C ASN A 301 -17.65 -15.38 -14.89
N GLY A 302 -17.03 -16.01 -13.89
CA GLY A 302 -15.73 -16.66 -14.03
C GLY A 302 -14.52 -15.70 -14.04
N GLN A 303 -14.73 -14.39 -13.98
CA GLN A 303 -13.67 -13.40 -13.85
C GLN A 303 -13.33 -13.16 -12.38
N ILE A 304 -12.03 -13.22 -12.06
CA ILE A 304 -11.47 -12.99 -10.72
C ILE A 304 -11.33 -11.49 -10.47
N TYR A 305 -11.91 -10.99 -9.37
CA TYR A 305 -11.75 -9.60 -8.94
C TYR A 305 -10.67 -9.47 -7.88
N LYS A 306 -10.14 -8.25 -7.74
CA LYS A 306 -9.19 -7.90 -6.69
C LYS A 306 -9.82 -8.18 -5.31
N HIS A 307 -9.09 -8.87 -4.45
CA HIS A 307 -9.49 -9.10 -3.06
C HIS A 307 -9.58 -7.77 -2.30
N SER A 308 -10.58 -7.63 -1.42
CA SER A 308 -10.82 -6.42 -0.61
C SER A 308 -9.93 -6.36 0.64
N GLU A 309 -9.65 -7.51 1.24
CA GLU A 309 -8.79 -7.64 2.43
C GLU A 309 -7.33 -7.85 2.04
N HIS A 310 -6.38 -7.52 2.93
CA HIS A 310 -5.00 -7.97 2.72
C HIS A 310 -4.91 -9.50 2.76
N PRO A 311 -4.05 -10.11 1.93
CA PRO A 311 -3.84 -11.55 1.97
C PRO A 311 -3.27 -11.96 3.32
N LEU A 312 -3.52 -13.21 3.71
CA LEU A 312 -2.87 -13.82 4.86
C LEU A 312 -1.42 -14.15 4.48
N ILE A 313 -0.45 -13.63 5.23
CA ILE A 313 0.99 -13.80 4.94
C ILE A 313 1.69 -14.43 6.14
N THR A 314 2.60 -15.38 5.88
CA THR A 314 3.49 -15.94 6.92
C THR A 314 4.48 -14.89 7.43
N SER A 315 4.82 -14.95 8.72
CA SER A 315 5.78 -14.01 9.34
C SER A 315 7.22 -14.20 8.83
N GLU A 316 7.56 -15.43 8.46
CA GLU A 316 8.87 -15.82 7.96
C GLU A 316 8.77 -16.68 6.68
N LYS A 317 9.93 -16.96 6.07
CA LYS A 317 10.01 -17.80 4.89
C LYS A 317 10.06 -19.28 5.29
N HIS A 318 9.24 -20.10 4.66
CA HIS A 318 9.17 -21.53 4.92
C HIS A 318 9.44 -22.34 3.65
N ASP A 319 10.12 -23.47 3.83
CA ASP A 319 10.17 -24.56 2.86
C ASP A 319 9.04 -25.53 3.24
N VAL A 320 8.10 -25.74 2.31
CA VAL A 320 6.90 -26.56 2.55
C VAL A 320 7.16 -28.06 2.39
N THR A 321 8.36 -28.45 1.95
CA THR A 321 8.79 -29.84 1.74
C THR A 321 9.74 -30.38 2.82
N ASP A 322 10.17 -29.50 3.72
CA ASP A 322 10.97 -29.81 4.91
C ASP A 322 10.09 -30.53 5.97
N HIS A 323 10.39 -30.37 7.25
CA HIS A 323 9.60 -30.93 8.35
C HIS A 323 8.18 -30.31 8.40
N PRO A 324 7.13 -31.15 8.56
CA PRO A 324 5.77 -30.68 8.77
C PRO A 324 5.69 -29.69 9.93
N LYS A 325 5.00 -28.56 9.70
CA LYS A 325 4.74 -27.54 10.71
C LYS A 325 3.30 -27.12 10.68
N ASN A 326 2.88 -26.51 11.78
CA ASN A 326 1.56 -25.94 11.91
C ASN A 326 1.70 -24.47 12.28
N ILE A 327 1.54 -23.60 11.29
CA ILE A 327 1.83 -22.17 11.43
C ILE A 327 0.59 -21.31 11.19
N GLY A 328 0.62 -20.10 11.72
CA GLY A 328 -0.36 -19.06 11.41
C GLY A 328 0.12 -18.13 10.30
N GLY A 329 -0.75 -17.20 9.92
CA GLY A 329 -0.36 -16.02 9.18
C GLY A 329 -1.05 -14.79 9.78
N SER A 330 -0.65 -13.60 9.34
CA SER A 330 -1.34 -12.37 9.69
C SER A 330 -1.70 -11.60 8.42
N ARG A 331 -2.90 -11.02 8.40
CA ARG A 331 -3.33 -10.08 7.36
C ARG A 331 -2.76 -8.67 7.58
N SER A 332 -2.18 -8.43 8.76
CA SER A 332 -1.70 -7.12 9.19
C SER A 332 -0.19 -7.15 9.45
N PRO A 333 0.61 -6.56 8.55
CA PRO A 333 2.06 -6.46 8.71
C PRO A 333 2.46 -5.77 10.01
N LEU A 334 3.49 -6.28 10.67
CA LEU A 334 3.98 -5.77 11.97
C LEU A 334 4.29 -4.25 11.94
N LEU A 335 4.92 -3.77 10.87
CA LEU A 335 5.22 -2.34 10.70
C LEU A 335 3.97 -1.46 10.62
N LEU A 336 2.89 -1.96 10.02
CA LEU A 336 1.61 -1.24 9.96
C LEU A 336 0.88 -1.27 11.30
N LYS A 337 1.01 -2.35 12.08
CA LYS A 337 0.54 -2.43 13.47
C LYS A 337 1.22 -1.37 14.35
N PHE A 338 2.55 -1.29 14.28
CA PHE A 338 3.30 -0.25 15.00
C PHE A 338 2.93 1.16 14.55
N HIS A 339 2.77 1.39 13.23
CA HIS A 339 2.28 2.67 12.72
C HIS A 339 0.96 3.07 13.38
N GLY A 340 -0.06 2.19 13.35
CA GLY A 340 -1.36 2.46 13.95
C GLY A 340 -1.26 2.72 15.46
N ALA A 341 -0.54 1.86 16.18
CA ALA A 341 -0.36 1.99 17.63
C ALA A 341 0.31 3.33 18.02
N LEU A 342 1.38 3.71 17.33
CA LEU A 342 2.07 4.98 17.57
C LEU A 342 1.17 6.18 17.27
N MET A 343 0.38 6.14 16.20
CA MET A 343 -0.57 7.21 15.86
C MET A 343 -1.67 7.35 16.90
N PHE A 344 -2.22 6.24 17.42
CA PHE A 344 -3.19 6.28 18.50
C PHE A 344 -2.59 6.84 19.79
N VAL A 345 -1.40 6.39 20.21
CA VAL A 345 -0.72 6.93 21.40
C VAL A 345 -0.46 8.43 21.22
N ALA A 346 0.10 8.85 20.08
CA ALA A 346 0.45 10.24 19.82
C ALA A 346 -0.77 11.16 19.91
N TRP A 347 -1.85 10.83 19.21
CA TRP A 347 -2.97 11.76 19.05
C TRP A 347 -4.08 11.57 20.08
N MET A 348 -4.37 10.34 20.51
CA MET A 348 -5.41 10.09 21.52
C MET A 348 -4.94 10.35 22.95
N THR A 349 -3.63 10.27 23.22
CA THR A 349 -3.11 10.50 24.58
C THR A 349 -2.25 11.75 24.66
N THR A 350 -0.99 11.70 24.22
CA THR A 350 -0.03 12.79 24.48
C THR A 350 -0.48 14.12 23.87
N GLY A 351 -0.98 14.09 22.63
CA GLY A 351 -1.49 15.27 21.93
C GLY A 351 -2.70 15.87 22.62
N SER A 352 -3.71 15.02 22.89
CA SER A 352 -4.96 15.47 23.49
C SER A 352 -4.80 15.97 24.93
N ILE A 353 -3.95 15.33 25.75
CA ILE A 353 -3.63 15.79 27.11
C ILE A 353 -2.82 17.08 27.06
N GLY A 354 -1.81 17.17 26.19
CA GLY A 354 -0.95 18.34 26.11
C GLY A 354 -1.69 19.61 25.69
N VAL A 355 -2.68 19.51 24.79
CA VAL A 355 -3.57 20.64 24.44
C VAL A 355 -4.45 21.04 25.62
N LEU A 356 -5.04 20.07 26.32
CA LEU A 356 -5.92 20.31 27.46
C LEU A 356 -5.17 20.99 28.63
N VAL A 357 -3.93 20.57 28.89
CA VAL A 357 -3.03 21.20 29.88
C VAL A 357 -2.71 22.65 29.50
N ALA A 358 -2.32 22.91 28.25
CA ALA A 358 -1.98 24.27 27.81
C ALA A 358 -3.18 25.23 27.88
N ARG A 359 -4.40 24.73 27.61
CA ARG A 359 -5.62 25.54 27.59
C ARG A 359 -6.18 25.84 28.98
N PHE A 360 -6.32 24.83 29.84
CA PHE A 360 -7.10 24.97 31.09
C PHE A 360 -6.27 24.99 32.39
N PHE A 361 -5.03 24.51 32.35
CA PHE A 361 -4.20 24.27 33.55
C PHE A 361 -3.12 25.32 33.76
N LYS A 362 -3.01 26.32 32.88
CA LYS A 362 -2.14 27.48 33.07
C LYS A 362 -2.35 28.18 34.43
N PRO A 363 -3.58 28.49 34.88
CA PRO A 363 -3.79 29.09 36.22
C PRO A 363 -3.44 28.14 37.37
N VAL A 364 -3.77 26.84 37.22
CA VAL A 364 -3.65 25.81 38.27
C VAL A 364 -2.20 25.55 38.66
N TRP A 365 -1.28 25.56 37.68
CA TRP A 365 0.14 25.28 37.90
C TRP A 365 1.04 26.45 37.47
N SER A 366 0.55 27.67 37.61
CA SER A 366 1.30 28.90 37.33
C SER A 366 2.42 29.15 38.35
N LYS A 367 2.21 28.75 39.61
CA LYS A 367 3.12 28.96 40.76
C LYS A 367 4.04 27.77 41.05
N ALA A 368 3.78 26.62 40.43
CA ALA A 368 4.64 25.44 40.52
C ALA A 368 5.69 25.52 39.41
N PHE A 369 6.98 25.47 39.76
CA PHE A 369 8.07 25.56 38.81
C PHE A 369 8.80 24.23 38.69
N PHE A 370 9.07 23.82 37.44
CA PHE A 370 9.97 22.72 37.12
C PHE A 370 11.01 23.24 36.13
N PHE A 371 12.30 23.03 36.43
CA PHE A 371 13.41 23.49 35.59
C PHE A 371 13.32 24.99 35.22
N GLY A 372 12.92 25.85 36.17
CA GLY A 372 12.88 27.30 36.00
C GLY A 372 11.68 27.86 35.23
N GLU A 373 10.75 27.03 34.77
CA GLU A 373 9.52 27.44 34.07
C GLU A 373 8.27 26.88 34.76
N ALA A 374 7.11 27.47 34.48
CA ALA A 374 5.85 27.01 35.05
C ALA A 374 5.55 25.55 34.66
N ALA A 375 5.05 24.75 35.60
CA ALA A 375 4.89 23.30 35.42
C ALA A 375 3.95 22.95 34.27
N TRP A 376 2.85 23.69 34.07
CA TRP A 376 1.93 23.47 32.95
C TRP A 376 2.66 23.58 31.59
N PHE A 377 3.62 24.51 31.48
CA PHE A 377 4.35 24.76 30.25
C PHE A 377 5.35 23.63 29.97
N GLN A 378 6.02 23.14 31.02
CA GLN A 378 6.92 21.99 30.90
C GLN A 378 6.18 20.71 30.53
N ILE A 379 5.03 20.44 31.19
CA ILE A 379 4.19 19.28 30.88
C ILE A 379 3.69 19.35 29.44
N HIS A 380 3.16 20.51 29.02
CA HIS A 380 2.74 20.72 27.62
C HIS A 380 3.90 20.47 26.65
N ARG A 381 5.06 21.09 26.88
CA ARG A 381 6.25 20.95 26.03
C ARG A 381 6.68 19.49 25.89
N PHE A 382 6.79 18.77 27.00
CA PHE A 382 7.14 17.36 27.01
C PHE A 382 6.13 16.52 26.20
N LEU A 383 4.83 16.70 26.45
CA LEU A 383 3.78 15.96 25.75
C LEU A 383 3.74 16.28 24.24
N MET A 384 3.98 17.53 23.84
CA MET A 384 4.05 17.91 22.42
C MET A 384 5.29 17.35 21.73
N LEU A 385 6.45 17.30 22.41
CA LEU A 385 7.65 16.65 21.89
C LEU A 385 7.43 15.14 21.70
N CYS A 386 6.82 14.47 22.69
CA CYS A 386 6.43 13.06 22.57
C CYS A 386 5.45 12.84 21.41
N THR A 387 4.43 13.69 21.27
CA THR A 387 3.45 13.60 20.18
C THR A 387 4.12 13.73 18.81
N SER A 388 5.00 14.71 18.64
CA SER A 388 5.72 14.93 17.38
C SER A 388 6.66 13.77 17.09
N GLY A 389 7.47 13.32 18.06
CA GLY A 389 8.38 12.19 17.90
C GLY A 389 7.68 10.88 17.54
N LEU A 390 6.60 10.53 18.24
CA LEU A 390 5.78 9.35 17.93
C LEU A 390 5.15 9.46 16.53
N THR A 391 4.70 10.66 16.15
CA THR A 391 4.16 10.92 14.80
C THR A 391 5.26 10.74 13.75
N THR A 392 6.48 11.22 13.98
CA THR A 392 7.62 11.05 13.06
C THR A 392 7.98 9.59 12.87
N VAL A 393 8.15 8.84 13.96
CA VAL A 393 8.47 7.41 13.88
C VAL A 393 7.34 6.68 13.16
N GLY A 394 6.09 6.87 13.60
CA GLY A 394 4.94 6.17 13.01
C GLY A 394 4.75 6.51 11.53
N PHE A 395 4.97 7.76 11.10
CA PHE A 395 4.82 8.18 9.71
C PHE A 395 5.79 7.46 8.76
N VAL A 396 7.01 7.16 9.21
CA VAL A 396 8.04 6.52 8.38
C VAL A 396 7.76 5.02 8.16
N LEU A 397 7.14 4.32 9.10
CA LEU A 397 6.98 2.86 9.06
C LEU A 397 6.24 2.33 7.81
N PRO A 398 5.10 2.92 7.35
CA PRO A 398 4.43 2.46 6.14
C PRO A 398 5.29 2.61 4.88
N PHE A 399 6.12 3.65 4.80
CA PHE A 399 7.03 3.86 3.66
C PHE A 399 8.17 2.85 3.65
N ILE A 400 8.73 2.49 4.82
CA ILE A 400 9.71 1.40 4.93
C ILE A 400 9.08 0.08 4.48
N TYR A 401 7.87 -0.22 4.98
CA TYR A 401 7.17 -1.46 4.63
C TYR A 401 6.89 -1.56 3.12
N ARG A 402 6.36 -0.48 2.52
CA ARG A 402 5.97 -0.47 1.10
C ARG A 402 7.12 -0.19 0.15
N LYS A 403 8.25 0.33 0.64
CA LYS A 403 9.37 0.89 -0.16
C LYS A 403 8.88 1.89 -1.20
N GLY A 404 7.79 2.62 -0.93
CA GLY A 404 7.15 3.52 -1.88
C GLY A 404 5.76 4.00 -1.46
N TRP A 405 5.12 4.76 -2.34
CA TRP A 405 3.80 5.36 -2.13
C TRP A 405 2.66 4.37 -2.42
N SER A 406 1.60 4.39 -1.60
CA SER A 406 0.39 3.59 -1.84
C SER A 406 -0.78 4.46 -2.28
N LYS A 407 -1.14 4.40 -3.58
CA LYS A 407 -2.36 5.07 -4.10
C LYS A 407 -3.65 4.41 -3.60
N GLU A 408 -3.57 3.14 -3.22
CA GLU A 408 -4.69 2.35 -2.67
C GLU A 408 -5.06 2.76 -1.24
N ALA A 409 -4.18 3.51 -0.56
CA ALA A 409 -4.48 4.06 0.77
C ALA A 409 -5.37 5.33 0.69
N GLY A 410 -5.87 5.69 -0.50
CA GLY A 410 -6.78 6.81 -0.70
C GLY A 410 -6.19 8.14 -0.23
N TYR A 411 -7.00 8.93 0.49
CA TYR A 411 -6.61 10.25 1.00
C TYR A 411 -5.79 10.21 2.30
N HIS A 412 -5.76 9.07 3.00
CA HIS A 412 -5.05 8.94 4.27
C HIS A 412 -3.58 9.39 4.22
N PRO A 413 -2.72 8.91 3.29
CA PRO A 413 -1.31 9.31 3.29
C PRO A 413 -1.11 10.79 2.94
N TYR A 414 -2.00 11.40 2.16
CA TYR A 414 -1.94 12.84 1.87
C TYR A 414 -2.23 13.67 3.12
N LEU A 415 -3.28 13.31 3.87
CA LEU A 415 -3.57 13.96 5.16
C LEU A 415 -2.46 13.70 6.18
N GLY A 416 -1.90 12.49 6.22
CA GLY A 416 -0.75 12.16 7.05
C GLY A 416 0.47 13.04 6.76
N CYS A 417 0.78 13.32 5.49
CA CYS A 417 1.86 14.24 5.11
C CYS A 417 1.59 15.67 5.59
N VAL A 418 0.36 16.16 5.47
CA VAL A 418 -0.01 17.50 5.96
C VAL A 418 0.12 17.56 7.49
N VAL A 419 -0.38 16.56 8.21
CA VAL A 419 -0.26 16.46 9.66
C VAL A 419 1.21 16.42 10.09
N MET A 420 2.05 15.64 9.40
CA MET A 420 3.49 15.59 9.65
C MET A 420 4.15 16.96 9.50
N MET A 421 3.93 17.62 8.35
CA MET A 421 4.46 18.95 8.06
C MET A 421 4.06 19.96 9.14
N LEU A 422 2.78 20.00 9.51
CA LEU A 422 2.29 20.92 10.53
C LEU A 422 2.82 20.58 11.93
N ALA A 423 2.96 19.30 12.27
CA ALA A 423 3.51 18.88 13.56
C ALA A 423 4.99 19.28 13.73
N VAL A 424 5.80 19.20 12.65
CA VAL A 424 7.18 19.68 12.65
C VAL A 424 7.22 21.21 12.67
N LEU A 425 6.39 21.87 11.85
CA LEU A 425 6.28 23.33 11.82
C LEU A 425 5.94 23.89 13.22
N GLN A 426 5.10 23.19 13.98
CA GLN A 426 4.76 23.59 15.35
C GLN A 426 5.94 23.61 16.31
N LEU A 427 6.85 22.62 16.20
CA LEU A 427 8.09 22.64 16.98
C LEU A 427 8.98 23.82 16.60
N LEU A 428 9.11 24.08 15.29
CA LEU A 428 9.88 25.22 14.80
C LEU A 428 9.30 26.55 15.31
N LEU A 429 7.98 26.74 15.21
CA LEU A 429 7.31 27.92 15.74
C LEU A 429 7.57 28.08 17.24
N ALA A 430 7.48 27.00 18.02
CA ALA A 430 7.71 27.03 19.45
C ALA A 430 9.15 27.43 19.84
N VAL A 431 10.16 27.08 19.02
CA VAL A 431 11.56 27.50 19.22
C VAL A 431 11.71 29.01 19.05
N PHE A 432 11.00 29.61 18.09
CA PHE A 432 11.04 31.05 17.84
C PHE A 432 10.04 31.85 18.70
N ARG A 433 9.58 31.28 19.82
CA ARG A 433 8.63 31.94 20.73
C ARG A 433 9.21 33.27 21.26
N PRO A 434 8.58 34.42 20.98
CA PRO A 434 9.07 35.72 21.47
C PRO A 434 8.92 35.88 22.99
N PRO A 435 9.75 36.72 23.63
CA PRO A 435 9.58 37.13 25.03
C PRO A 435 8.17 37.67 25.32
N SER A 436 7.75 37.66 26.60
CA SER A 436 6.39 38.07 27.01
C SER A 436 6.01 39.49 26.61
N HIS A 437 6.99 40.40 26.51
CA HIS A 437 6.78 41.81 26.21
C HIS A 437 7.06 42.19 24.74
N ASP A 438 7.37 41.23 23.87
CA ASP A 438 7.65 41.50 22.45
C ASP A 438 6.34 41.76 21.67
N PRO A 439 6.25 42.79 20.81
CA PRO A 439 5.05 43.13 20.05
C PRO A 439 4.60 42.02 19.08
N ARG A 440 5.48 41.08 18.70
CA ARG A 440 5.14 39.93 17.86
C ARG A 440 4.49 38.77 18.64
N ARG A 441 4.49 38.84 19.97
CA ARG A 441 3.95 37.78 20.84
C ARG A 441 2.46 37.44 20.57
N PRO A 442 1.56 38.41 20.31
CA PRO A 442 0.17 38.10 19.95
C PRO A 442 0.06 37.34 18.62
N ILE A 443 0.86 37.70 17.62
CA ILE A 443 0.90 37.01 16.31
C ILE A 443 1.37 35.57 16.50
N PHE A 444 2.43 35.37 17.28
CA PHE A 444 2.90 34.03 17.66
C PHE A 444 1.79 33.23 18.35
N ASN A 445 1.10 33.80 19.35
CA ASN A 445 0.05 33.09 20.07
C ASN A 445 -1.08 32.63 19.15
N TRP A 446 -1.57 33.49 18.26
CA TRP A 446 -2.62 33.15 17.28
C TRP A 446 -2.17 32.11 16.27
N THR A 447 -0.97 32.27 15.71
CA THR A 447 -0.42 31.34 14.72
C THR A 447 -0.16 29.96 15.33
N HIS A 448 0.49 29.90 16.49
CA HIS A 448 0.75 28.64 17.22
C HIS A 448 -0.55 27.95 17.62
N TRP A 449 -1.52 28.68 18.17
CA TRP A 449 -2.82 28.13 18.54
C TRP A 449 -3.62 27.64 17.32
N GLY A 450 -3.71 28.45 16.26
CA GLY A 450 -4.50 28.15 15.08
C GLY A 450 -3.94 26.97 14.30
N THR A 451 -2.63 26.97 14.03
CA THR A 451 -1.97 25.85 13.34
C THR A 451 -2.06 24.56 14.17
N GLY A 452 -2.06 24.65 15.51
CA GLY A 452 -2.09 23.49 16.41
C GLY A 452 -3.47 22.84 16.42
N THR A 453 -4.49 23.68 16.48
CA THR A 453 -5.89 23.27 16.36
C THR A 453 -6.16 22.63 15.00
N ALA A 454 -5.67 23.23 13.91
CA ALA A 454 -5.79 22.66 12.56
C ALA A 454 -5.11 21.29 12.45
N THR A 455 -3.88 21.16 12.98
CA THR A 455 -3.15 19.89 13.00
C THR A 455 -3.94 18.80 13.73
N ARG A 456 -4.51 19.12 14.90
CA ARG A 456 -5.34 18.18 15.68
C ARG A 456 -6.56 17.70 14.89
N ILE A 457 -7.28 18.61 14.24
CA ILE A 457 -8.47 18.27 13.44
C ILE A 457 -8.10 17.34 12.27
N LEU A 458 -7.03 17.69 11.55
CA LEU A 458 -6.53 16.88 10.43
C LEU A 458 -6.02 15.51 10.89
N ALA A 459 -5.40 15.42 12.06
CA ALA A 459 -4.95 14.14 12.63
C ALA A 459 -6.13 13.22 12.95
N VAL A 460 -7.21 13.74 13.55
CA VAL A 460 -8.43 12.94 13.79
C VAL A 460 -9.01 12.44 12.47
N ALA A 461 -9.13 13.30 11.45
CA ALA A 461 -9.59 12.90 10.12
C ALA A 461 -8.70 11.83 9.48
N ALA A 462 -7.37 11.96 9.60
CA ALA A 462 -6.41 10.99 9.10
C ALA A 462 -6.56 9.63 9.82
N ILE A 463 -6.82 9.62 11.13
CA ILE A 463 -7.04 8.39 11.91
C ILE A 463 -8.32 7.68 11.47
N PHE A 464 -9.43 8.39 11.26
CA PHE A 464 -10.67 7.79 10.75
C PHE A 464 -10.43 7.07 9.42
N LEU A 465 -9.76 7.73 8.46
CA LEU A 465 -9.43 7.09 7.19
C LEU A 465 -8.45 5.92 7.35
N GLY A 466 -7.48 6.05 8.27
CA GLY A 466 -6.47 5.02 8.51
C GLY A 466 -7.05 3.74 9.10
N MET A 467 -8.04 3.86 9.99
CA MET A 467 -8.74 2.73 10.61
C MET A 467 -9.58 1.90 9.62
N ASP A 468 -9.95 2.48 8.48
CA ASP A 468 -10.68 1.80 7.41
C ASP A 468 -9.77 1.18 6.36
N LEU A 469 -8.45 1.38 6.47
CA LEU A 469 -7.51 0.71 5.59
C LEU A 469 -7.35 -0.78 5.99
N PRO A 470 -7.25 -1.68 5.00
CA PRO A 470 -7.16 -3.12 5.25
C PRO A 470 -5.88 -3.56 5.96
N GLY A 471 -4.87 -2.68 6.08
CA GLY A 471 -3.60 -2.98 6.73
C GLY A 471 -3.68 -3.21 8.24
N LEU A 472 -4.70 -2.67 8.91
CA LEU A 472 -4.92 -2.80 10.36
C LEU A 472 -6.17 -3.61 10.71
N ASN A 473 -6.90 -4.17 9.73
CA ASN A 473 -8.11 -5.01 9.83
C ASN A 473 -8.97 -4.89 11.10
N LEU A 474 -9.20 -3.66 11.58
CA LEU A 474 -9.87 -3.42 12.86
C LEU A 474 -11.34 -3.87 12.77
N PRO A 475 -11.90 -4.44 13.84
CA PRO A 475 -13.26 -4.99 13.82
C PRO A 475 -14.31 -3.88 13.62
N SER A 476 -15.10 -4.01 12.56
CA SER A 476 -16.28 -3.18 12.28
C SER A 476 -17.52 -3.81 12.94
N PRO A 477 -18.44 -3.04 13.55
CA PRO A 477 -18.47 -1.57 13.64
C PRO A 477 -17.78 -0.99 14.89
N VAL A 478 -17.22 -1.85 15.76
CA VAL A 478 -16.67 -1.46 17.08
C VAL A 478 -15.64 -0.34 16.97
N LYS A 479 -14.73 -0.42 15.99
CA LYS A 479 -13.69 0.60 15.76
C LYS A 479 -14.27 2.01 15.57
N THR A 480 -15.37 2.13 14.83
CA THR A 480 -15.98 3.41 14.47
C THR A 480 -16.68 4.03 15.68
N TYR A 481 -17.47 3.22 16.40
CA TYR A 481 -18.12 3.69 17.63
C TYR A 481 -17.12 4.06 18.72
N ALA A 482 -16.04 3.29 18.88
CA ALA A 482 -14.98 3.61 19.83
C ALA A 482 -14.29 4.95 19.50
N MET A 483 -14.01 5.23 18.22
CA MET A 483 -13.41 6.50 17.82
C MET A 483 -14.37 7.68 17.97
N ILE A 484 -15.65 7.52 17.60
CA ILE A 484 -16.68 8.54 17.83
C ILE A 484 -16.83 8.82 19.33
N GLY A 485 -16.85 7.78 20.16
CA GLY A 485 -16.89 7.88 21.61
C GLY A 485 -15.69 8.65 22.18
N PHE A 486 -14.48 8.38 21.69
CA PHE A 486 -13.28 9.14 22.06
C PHE A 486 -13.37 10.62 21.67
N VAL A 487 -13.83 10.93 20.45
CA VAL A 487 -13.99 12.32 20.00
C VAL A 487 -15.04 13.04 20.86
N ALA A 488 -16.17 12.40 21.14
CA ALA A 488 -17.22 12.95 22.01
C ALA A 488 -16.71 13.15 23.45
N TRP A 489 -15.92 12.21 23.98
CA TRP A 489 -15.27 12.31 25.28
C TRP A 489 -14.34 13.51 25.37
N HIS A 490 -13.49 13.69 24.35
CA HIS A 490 -12.56 14.81 24.27
C HIS A 490 -13.28 16.15 24.20
N VAL A 491 -14.21 16.31 23.24
CA VAL A 491 -14.98 17.54 23.04
C VAL A 491 -15.84 17.86 24.26
N GLY A 492 -16.50 16.85 24.83
CA GLY A 492 -17.30 17.00 26.04
C GLY A 492 -16.49 17.48 27.25
N THR A 493 -15.25 16.99 27.39
CA THR A 493 -14.34 17.46 28.44
C THR A 493 -13.89 18.91 28.21
N GLU A 494 -13.57 19.29 26.97
CA GLU A 494 -13.24 20.70 26.65
C GLU A 494 -14.42 21.62 26.96
N ILE A 495 -15.65 21.24 26.58
CA ILE A 495 -16.87 22.01 26.86
C ILE A 495 -17.10 22.13 28.38
N LEU A 496 -16.96 21.02 29.12
CA LEU A 496 -17.12 21.02 30.57
C LEU A 496 -16.13 21.98 31.25
N LEU A 497 -14.86 21.95 30.85
CA LEU A 497 -13.82 22.83 31.38
C LEU A 497 -14.03 24.29 30.98
N GLU A 498 -14.51 24.57 29.78
CA GLU A 498 -14.90 25.94 29.35
C GLU A 498 -16.09 26.47 30.16
N ILE A 499 -17.16 25.68 30.33
CA ILE A 499 -18.32 26.07 31.15
C ILE A 499 -17.88 26.34 32.59
N HIS A 500 -17.02 25.48 33.15
CA HIS A 500 -16.48 25.69 34.49
C HIS A 500 -15.64 26.96 34.59
N ALA A 501 -14.75 27.21 33.62
CA ALA A 501 -13.94 28.42 33.57
C ALA A 501 -14.79 29.69 33.49
N TYR A 502 -15.79 29.70 32.59
CA TYR A 502 -16.75 30.79 32.47
C TYR A 502 -17.53 31.06 33.76
N ARG A 503 -18.03 30.00 34.42
CA ARG A 503 -18.75 30.12 35.70
C ARG A 503 -17.86 30.66 36.81
N LEU A 504 -16.58 30.26 36.86
CA LEU A 504 -15.64 30.75 37.86
C LEU A 504 -15.35 32.24 37.65
N THR A 505 -15.08 32.68 36.42
CA THR A 505 -14.87 34.10 36.10
C THR A 505 -16.09 34.94 36.45
N ARG A 506 -17.29 34.50 36.07
CA ARG A 506 -18.53 35.22 36.41
C ARG A 506 -18.78 35.29 37.92
N LYS A 507 -18.47 34.22 38.65
CA LYS A 507 -18.58 34.20 40.12
C LYS A 507 -17.60 35.18 40.76
N VAL A 508 -16.38 35.30 40.22
CA VAL A 508 -15.39 36.29 40.64
C VAL A 508 -15.87 37.72 40.39
N GLU A 509 -16.37 38.02 39.19
CA GLU A 509 -16.87 39.36 38.84
C GLU A 509 -18.02 39.82 39.77
N ILE A 510 -18.96 38.92 40.11
CA ILE A 510 -20.06 39.23 41.02
C ILE A 510 -19.56 39.48 42.46
N LEU A 511 -18.61 38.68 42.94
CA LEU A 511 -18.05 38.81 44.30
C LEU A 511 -17.17 40.06 44.47
N GLU A 512 -16.59 40.59 43.38
CA GLU A 512 -15.81 41.82 43.41
C GLU A 512 -16.68 43.08 43.55
N ASP A 513 -17.94 43.01 43.09
CA ASP A 513 -18.93 44.10 43.18
C ASP A 513 -19.55 44.21 44.61
N ASP A 514 -19.76 43.09 45.31
CA ASP A 514 -20.46 43.01 46.62
C ASP A 514 -19.59 43.33 47.86
N ARG A 515 -18.74 44.35 47.80
CA ARG A 515 -17.62 44.57 48.75
C ARG A 515 -17.96 44.53 50.26
N ILE A 516 -17.74 43.40 50.97
CA ILE A 516 -17.28 43.22 52.38
C ILE A 516 -17.03 41.71 52.69
N GLN A 517 -15.84 41.35 53.22
CA GLN A 517 -15.31 39.99 53.58
C GLN A 517 -14.82 39.03 52.45
N ILE A 518 -14.16 39.55 51.41
CA ILE A 518 -14.01 38.84 50.11
C ILE A 518 -12.71 38.02 49.90
N LEU A 519 -11.60 38.32 50.58
CA LEU A 519 -10.32 37.68 50.22
C LEU A 519 -10.33 36.16 50.52
N GLN A 520 -10.92 35.78 51.65
CA GLN A 520 -10.98 34.37 52.06
C GLN A 520 -11.93 33.58 51.16
N SER A 521 -13.13 34.10 50.86
CA SER A 521 -14.10 33.44 49.97
C SER A 521 -13.57 33.30 48.53
N PHE A 522 -12.80 34.28 48.05
CA PHE A 522 -12.12 34.25 46.76
C PHE A 522 -11.09 33.12 46.69
N THR A 523 -10.18 33.04 47.67
CA THR A 523 -9.16 31.98 47.72
C THR A 523 -9.77 30.58 47.82
N THR A 524 -10.91 30.43 48.53
CA THR A 524 -11.62 29.14 48.64
C THR A 524 -12.26 28.75 47.30
N ALA A 525 -12.93 29.68 46.61
CA ALA A 525 -13.55 29.41 45.31
C ALA A 525 -12.51 29.06 44.22
N GLU A 526 -11.36 29.73 44.21
CA GLU A 526 -10.24 29.37 43.34
C GLU A 526 -9.64 28.00 43.66
N ALA A 527 -9.47 27.68 44.96
CA ALA A 527 -8.96 26.40 45.40
C ALA A 527 -9.90 25.24 45.01
N GLU A 528 -11.21 25.41 45.18
CA GLU A 528 -12.23 24.46 44.73
C GLU A 528 -12.21 24.29 43.21
N GLY A 529 -12.09 25.39 42.44
CA GLY A 529 -11.96 25.34 40.99
C GLY A 529 -10.70 24.59 40.53
N HIS A 530 -9.58 24.80 41.22
CA HIS A 530 -8.34 24.07 40.96
C HIS A 530 -8.47 22.58 41.29
N ALA A 531 -9.14 22.22 42.38
CA ALA A 531 -9.41 20.84 42.74
C ALA A 531 -10.30 20.15 41.69
N PHE A 532 -11.38 20.81 41.27
CA PHE A 532 -12.28 20.33 40.21
C PHE A 532 -11.50 20.04 38.91
N LYS A 533 -10.70 21.00 38.43
CA LYS A 533 -9.88 20.81 37.22
C LYS A 533 -8.95 19.60 37.33
N LYS A 534 -8.27 19.42 38.47
CA LYS A 534 -7.38 18.26 38.69
C LYS A 534 -8.14 16.93 38.64
N VAL A 535 -9.32 16.86 39.27
CA VAL A 535 -10.17 15.66 39.24
C VAL A 535 -10.61 15.35 37.80
N VAL A 536 -11.08 16.37 37.07
CA VAL A 536 -11.47 16.21 35.65
C VAL A 536 -10.29 15.72 34.81
N LEU A 537 -9.07 16.21 35.02
CA LEU A 537 -7.89 15.74 34.30
C LEU A 537 -7.59 14.26 34.54
N VAL A 538 -7.71 13.80 35.80
CA VAL A 538 -7.50 12.38 36.13
C VAL A 538 -8.55 11.51 35.48
N ILE A 539 -9.83 11.89 35.57
CA ILE A 539 -10.94 11.18 34.91
C ILE A 539 -10.71 11.14 33.40
N TYR A 540 -10.35 12.28 32.81
CA TYR A 540 -10.06 12.42 31.39
C TYR A 540 -8.91 11.50 30.94
N PHE A 541 -7.83 11.44 31.72
CA PHE A 541 -6.71 10.54 31.47
C PHE A 541 -7.14 9.07 31.50
N CYS A 542 -7.89 8.65 32.53
CA CYS A 542 -8.42 7.28 32.61
C CYS A 542 -9.31 6.92 31.42
N GLY A 543 -10.18 7.85 30.99
CA GLY A 543 -11.00 7.67 29.79
C GLY A 543 -10.16 7.50 28.52
N ASN A 544 -9.13 8.33 28.33
CA ASN A 544 -8.22 8.21 27.19
C ASN A 544 -7.47 6.89 27.17
N VAL A 545 -7.00 6.42 28.33
CA VAL A 545 -6.34 5.10 28.46
C VAL A 545 -7.31 3.98 28.12
N ALA A 546 -8.57 4.04 28.55
CA ALA A 546 -9.58 3.04 28.23
C ALA A 546 -9.85 2.97 26.71
N PHE A 547 -10.04 4.11 26.05
CA PHE A 547 -10.20 4.16 24.58
C PHE A 547 -8.96 3.66 23.85
N LEU A 548 -7.77 4.08 24.29
CA LEU A 548 -6.51 3.62 23.71
C LEU A 548 -6.36 2.10 23.85
N PHE A 549 -6.70 1.55 25.01
CA PHE A 549 -6.61 0.12 25.28
C PHE A 549 -7.44 -0.69 24.27
N ILE A 550 -8.69 -0.27 23.98
CA ILE A 550 -9.54 -0.91 22.97
C ILE A 550 -8.82 -1.04 21.62
N PHE A 551 -8.19 0.04 21.15
CA PHE A 551 -7.47 0.03 19.87
C PHE A 551 -6.19 -0.81 19.93
N LEU A 552 -5.39 -0.70 20.99
CA LEU A 552 -4.16 -1.47 21.12
C LEU A 552 -4.43 -2.99 21.25
N THR A 553 -5.48 -3.39 21.96
CA THR A 553 -5.90 -4.79 22.03
C THR A 553 -6.38 -5.29 20.67
N ALA A 554 -7.14 -4.48 19.93
CA ALA A 554 -7.62 -4.86 18.60
C ALA A 554 -6.47 -4.99 17.59
N ILE A 555 -5.43 -4.17 17.70
CA ILE A 555 -4.20 -4.30 16.89
C ILE A 555 -3.42 -5.57 17.26
N GLY A 556 -3.34 -5.91 18.55
CA GLY A 556 -2.60 -7.07 19.04
C GLY A 556 -3.27 -8.42 18.77
N GLN A 557 -4.59 -8.46 18.57
CA GLN A 557 -5.35 -9.66 18.25
C GLN A 557 -5.30 -10.08 16.77
N GLN A 558 -4.76 -9.23 15.91
CA GLN A 558 -4.47 -9.53 14.50
C GLN A 558 -3.04 -10.02 14.36
#